data_AF-A0A401ZRI3-F1
#
_entry.id   AF-A0A401ZRI3-F1
#
_cell.length_a   1.000
_cell.length_b   1.000
_cell.length_c   1.000
_cell.angle_alpha   90.00
_cell.angle_beta   90.00
_cell.angle_gamma   90.00
#
_symmetry.space_group_name_H-M   'P 1'
#
loop_
_entity.id
_entity.type
_entity.pdbx_description
1 polymer ?
#
loop_
_entity_poly.entity_id
_entity_poly.type
_entity_poly.pdbx_seq_one_letter_code
_entity_poly.pdbx_strand_id
1 'polypeptide(L)'
;MDKHASKPTLLELRRNTTITSEQLAREAGVTLAQSYAVEIGGFVDEHVAHTVMSTFSRLTHQQVTLNDIRWRHPAAWMPSSRRRA
;
A
#
# COMPACT_ATOMS: atom_id res chain seq x y z
N MET A 1 11.84 7.72 -15.93
CA MET A 1 11.70 8.43 -14.64
C MET A 1 10.38 8.03 -14.02
N ASP A 2 10.41 7.25 -12.94
CA ASP A 2 9.23 6.83 -12.20
C ASP A 2 8.52 8.05 -11.60
N LYS A 3 7.39 8.47 -12.20
CA LYS A 3 6.57 9.60 -11.75
C LYS A 3 6.06 9.45 -10.29
N HIS A 4 6.26 8.30 -9.66
CA HIS A 4 5.86 7.97 -8.29
C HIS A 4 7.01 8.00 -7.27
N ALA A 5 8.27 8.21 -7.69
CA ALA A 5 9.39 8.22 -6.76
C ALA A 5 9.34 9.40 -5.76
N SER A 6 8.70 10.51 -6.15
CA SER A 6 8.59 11.74 -5.38
C SER A 6 7.38 11.80 -4.43
N LYS A 7 6.48 10.81 -4.47
CA LYS A 7 5.31 10.78 -3.58
C LYS A 7 5.68 10.20 -2.22
N PRO A 8 5.08 10.70 -1.12
CA PRO A 8 5.29 10.12 0.19
C PRO A 8 4.80 8.67 0.21
N THR A 9 5.37 7.88 1.09
CA THR A 9 4.87 6.56 1.45
C THR A 9 3.76 6.70 2.50
N LEU A 10 2.89 5.70 2.58
CA LEU A 10 1.86 5.68 3.63
C LEU A 10 2.51 5.57 5.03
N LEU A 11 3.70 4.98 5.14
CA LEU A 11 4.48 4.98 6.38
C LEU A 11 4.83 6.39 6.85
N GLU A 12 5.26 7.27 5.94
CA GLU A 12 5.59 8.66 6.25
C GLU A 12 4.35 9.44 6.71
N LEU A 13 3.20 9.21 6.08
CA LEU A 13 1.93 9.81 6.51
C LEU A 13 1.51 9.29 7.89
N ARG A 14 1.58 7.98 8.12
CA ARG A 14 1.20 7.34 9.38
C ARG A 14 2.06 7.81 10.56
N ARG A 15 3.34 8.13 10.36
CA ARG A 15 4.23 8.64 11.42
C ARG A 15 3.74 9.95 12.06
N ASN A 16 2.86 10.70 11.37
CA ASN A 16 2.24 11.90 11.91
C ASN A 16 0.93 11.61 12.69
N THR A 17 0.66 10.34 12.98
CA THR A 17 -0.57 9.86 13.63
C THR A 17 -0.21 8.92 14.77
N THR A 18 -1.19 8.58 15.60
CA THR A 18 -1.03 7.58 16.69
C THR A 18 -1.27 6.14 16.23
N ILE A 19 -1.62 5.92 14.95
CA ILE A 19 -1.99 4.61 14.43
C ILE A 19 -0.75 3.74 14.22
N THR A 20 -0.80 2.52 14.73
CA THR A 20 0.25 1.51 14.51
C THR A 20 -0.04 0.68 13.25
N SER A 21 0.99 0.08 12.65
CA SER A 21 0.82 -0.87 11.54
C SER A 21 -0.02 -2.08 11.93
N GLU A 22 0.06 -2.52 13.19
CA GLU A 22 -0.76 -3.61 13.72
C GLU A 22 -2.23 -3.23 13.80
N GLN A 23 -2.54 -2.04 14.31
CA GLN A 23 -3.90 -1.53 14.32
C GLN A 23 -4.43 -1.39 12.90
N LEU A 24 -3.64 -0.82 11.98
CA LEU A 24 -4.03 -0.66 10.59
C LEU A 24 -4.32 -2.02 9.92
N ALA A 25 -3.44 -3.01 10.09
CA ALA A 25 -3.62 -4.35 9.55
C ALA A 25 -4.88 -5.03 10.11
N ARG A 26 -5.09 -4.93 11.43
CA ARG A 26 -6.24 -5.52 12.11
C ARG A 26 -7.56 -4.90 11.64
N GLU A 27 -7.64 -3.57 11.59
CA GLU A 27 -8.86 -2.87 11.16
C GLU A 27 -9.14 -3.03 9.65
N ALA A 28 -8.10 -3.28 8.85
CA ALA A 28 -8.20 -3.55 7.42
C ALA A 28 -8.49 -5.03 7.10
N GLY A 29 -8.41 -5.94 8.08
CA GLY A 29 -8.58 -7.37 7.86
C GLY A 29 -7.50 -8.00 6.99
N VAL A 30 -6.28 -7.44 6.98
CA VAL A 30 -5.14 -7.94 6.22
C VAL A 30 -4.01 -8.41 7.15
N THR A 31 -3.06 -9.16 6.63
CA THR A 31 -1.87 -9.52 7.41
C THR A 31 -1.00 -8.30 7.69
N LEU A 32 -0.24 -8.34 8.80
CA LEU A 32 0.72 -7.29 9.13
C LEU A 32 1.73 -7.07 8.00
N ALA A 33 2.20 -8.15 7.38
CA ALA A 33 3.13 -8.10 6.24
C ALA A 33 2.53 -7.36 5.04
N GLN A 34 1.25 -7.60 4.72
CA GLN A 34 0.55 -6.88 3.66
C GLN A 34 0.39 -5.39 3.99
N SER A 35 0.00 -5.04 5.22
CA SER A 35 -0.06 -3.63 5.65
C SER A 35 1.29 -2.94 5.49
N TYR A 36 2.36 -3.56 6.02
CA TYR A 36 3.71 -3.02 5.89
C TYR A 36 4.15 -2.87 4.43
N ALA A 37 3.82 -3.84 3.57
CA ALA A 37 4.16 -3.77 2.16
C ALA A 37 3.47 -2.58 1.46
N VAL A 38 2.21 -2.28 1.80
CA VAL A 38 1.52 -1.05 1.33
C VAL A 38 2.23 0.18 1.90
N GLU A 39 2.51 0.16 3.20
CA GLU A 39 3.09 1.29 3.94
C GLU A 39 4.43 1.76 3.38
N ILE A 40 5.33 0.86 3.00
CA ILE A 40 6.66 1.19 2.46
C ILE A 40 6.64 1.50 0.94
N GLY A 41 5.48 1.36 0.30
CA GLY A 41 5.32 1.46 -1.15
C GLY A 41 5.89 0.26 -1.92
N GLY A 42 5.81 -0.92 -1.32
CA GLY A 42 6.22 -2.20 -1.91
C GLY A 42 5.23 -2.73 -2.95
N PHE A 43 5.49 -3.97 -3.38
CA PHE A 43 4.63 -4.69 -4.33
C PHE A 43 3.47 -5.34 -3.61
N VAL A 44 2.25 -4.90 -3.91
CA VAL A 44 1.02 -5.37 -3.25
C VAL A 44 -0.13 -5.45 -4.24
N ASP A 45 -1.02 -6.41 -4.02
CA ASP A 45 -2.28 -6.48 -4.76
C ASP A 45 -3.09 -5.18 -4.60
N GLU A 46 -3.71 -4.71 -5.68
CA GLU A 46 -4.48 -3.46 -5.70
C GLU A 46 -5.63 -3.46 -4.68
N HIS A 47 -6.32 -4.60 -4.50
CA HIS A 47 -7.40 -4.70 -3.53
C HIS A 47 -6.88 -4.53 -2.10
N VAL A 48 -5.72 -5.12 -1.79
CA VAL A 48 -5.04 -4.94 -0.50
C VAL A 48 -4.64 -3.49 -0.29
N ALA A 49 -4.03 -2.85 -1.31
CA ALA A 49 -3.65 -1.45 -1.25
C ALA A 49 -4.85 -0.54 -0.97
N HIS A 50 -5.95 -0.70 -1.69
CA HIS A 50 -7.18 0.07 -1.47
C HIS A 50 -7.77 -0.16 -0.08
N THR A 51 -7.79 -1.41 0.39
CA THR A 51 -8.36 -1.76 1.70
C THR A 51 -7.57 -1.11 2.82
N VAL A 52 -6.24 -1.20 2.78
CA VAL A 52 -5.35 -0.56 3.76
C VAL A 52 -5.48 0.96 3.69
N MET A 53 -5.53 1.54 2.49
CA MET A 53 -5.64 3.00 2.31
C MET A 53 -6.97 3.56 2.81
N SER A 54 -8.08 2.91 2.47
CA SER A 54 -9.42 3.28 2.93
C SER A 54 -9.53 3.20 4.45
N THR A 55 -8.95 2.14 5.03
CA THR A 55 -8.88 1.99 6.49
C THR A 55 -8.07 3.09 7.14
N PHE A 56 -6.89 3.43 6.59
CA PHE A 56 -6.07 4.52 7.10
C PHE A 56 -6.83 5.86 7.07
N SER A 57 -7.46 6.18 5.94
CA SER A 57 -8.25 7.41 5.79
C SER A 57 -9.40 7.48 6.78
N ARG A 58 -10.09 6.35 7.02
CA ARG A 58 -11.18 6.24 8.00
C ARG A 58 -10.69 6.46 9.43
N LEU A 59 -9.56 5.86 9.81
CA LEU A 59 -9.03 5.95 11.17
C LEU A 59 -8.41 7.32 11.49
N THR A 60 -7.86 8.01 10.48
CA THR A 60 -7.21 9.32 10.65
C THR A 60 -8.13 10.50 10.37
N HIS A 61 -9.31 10.25 9.78
CA HIS A 61 -10.17 11.28 9.18
C HIS A 61 -9.46 12.13 8.11
N GLN A 62 -8.36 11.63 7.53
CA GLN A 62 -7.66 12.27 6.43
C GLN A 62 -8.14 11.66 5.11
N GLN A 63 -8.35 12.47 4.08
CA GLN A 63 -8.63 11.96 2.74
C GLN A 63 -7.30 11.64 2.04
N VAL A 64 -6.88 10.37 2.09
CA VAL A 64 -5.69 9.88 1.40
C VAL A 64 -6.09 8.78 0.42
N THR A 65 -5.61 8.89 -0.82
CA THR A 65 -5.87 7.91 -1.87
C THR A 65 -4.58 7.21 -2.30
N LEU A 66 -4.72 6.12 -3.05
CA LEU A 66 -3.56 5.46 -3.66
C LEU A 66 -2.78 6.36 -4.63
N ASN A 67 -3.40 7.42 -5.16
CA ASN A 67 -2.71 8.40 -5.99
C ASN A 67 -1.83 9.35 -5.18
N ASP A 68 -2.05 9.49 -3.88
CA ASP A 68 -1.29 10.40 -3.01
C ASP A 68 -0.02 9.75 -2.47
N ILE A 69 0.05 8.41 -2.53
CA ILE A 69 1.18 7.64 -2.03
C ILE A 69 1.97 6.94 -3.14
N ARG A 70 3.20 6.59 -2.80
CA ARG A 70 3.97 5.61 -3.55
C ARG A 70 3.50 4.20 -3.18
N TRP A 71 3.07 3.44 -4.18
CA TRP A 71 2.83 1.99 -4.08
C TRP A 71 3.16 1.35 -5.43
N ARG A 72 3.36 0.03 -5.45
CA ARG A 72 3.61 -0.71 -6.68
C ARG A 72 2.62 -1.85 -6.79
N HIS A 73 1.89 -1.89 -7.90
CA HIS A 73 1.20 -3.10 -8.28
C HIS A 73 2.25 -4.14 -8.70
N PRO A 74 2.17 -5.41 -8.28
CA PRO A 74 2.94 -6.46 -8.93
C PRO A 74 2.51 -6.46 -10.40
N ALA A 75 3.34 -5.90 -11.28
CA ALA A 75 3.19 -6.15 -12.70
C ALA A 75 3.13 -7.66 -12.83
N ALA A 76 2.01 -8.16 -13.37
CA ALA A 76 1.60 -9.56 -13.37
C ALA A 76 2.81 -10.47 -13.26
N TRP A 77 2.81 -11.38 -12.28
CA TRP A 77 3.62 -12.58 -12.36
C TRP A 77 3.40 -13.14 -13.77
N MET A 78 4.31 -12.83 -14.70
CA MET A 78 4.30 -13.43 -16.03
C MET A 78 4.73 -14.86 -15.74
N PRO A 79 3.84 -15.87 -15.83
CA PRO A 79 4.32 -17.23 -15.79
C PRO A 79 5.36 -17.34 -16.90
N SER A 80 6.52 -17.88 -16.56
CA SER A 80 7.70 -18.05 -17.42
C SER A 80 7.42 -18.87 -18.68
N SER A 81 6.18 -19.34 -18.89
CA SER A 81 5.72 -20.14 -20.02
C SER A 81 5.53 -19.37 -21.33
N ARG A 82 5.81 -18.05 -21.36
CA ARG A 82 5.87 -17.26 -22.60
C ARG A 82 7.29 -16.81 -22.99
N ARG A 83 8.33 -17.52 -22.57
CA ARG A 83 9.57 -17.57 -23.37
C ARG A 83 9.35 -18.60 -24.48
N ARG A 84 9.30 -18.09 -25.71
CA ARG A 84 9.29 -18.74 -27.04
C ARG A 84 9.74 -20.20 -27.05
N ALA A 85 9.00 -21.11 -27.69
CA ALA A 85 8.80 -21.21 -29.16
C ALA A 85 10.12 -21.46 -29.90
#